data_AF-A0A0G0KH73-F1
#
_entry.id   AF-A0A0G0KH73-F1
#
_cell.length_a   1.000
_cell.length_b   1.000
_cell.length_c   1.000
_cell.angle_alpha   90.00
_cell.angle_beta   90.00
_cell.angle_gamma   90.00
#
_symmetry.space_group_name_H-M   'P 1'
#
loop_
_entity.id
_entity.type
_entity.pdbx_description
1 polymer ?
#
loop_
_entity_poly.entity_id
_entity_poly.type
_entity_poly.pdbx_seq_one_letter_code
_entity_poly.pdbx_strand_id
1 'polypeptide(L)'
;TLKIQKMLIDSATLDYELTYKLPDGRTQGVPGTVKLASKDDIEKELLLGSESSGKFRSDEGVERGNVVLRFRDDNGKLVAKFETEFFLQSGKAEITTPAGTYTLDKPNQGMFYVSMDTIGYPGDYSGGIDTAFGIFTALNGSSGSFDAGDIRFYDDGEWVELNENKSSDTGFFLLPS
;
A
#
# COMPACT_ATOMS: atom_id res chain seq x y z
N THR A 1 2.94 -5.73 -6.52
CA THR A 1 2.80 -4.61 -7.48
C THR A 1 2.54 -3.29 -6.77
N LEU A 2 3.23 -2.22 -7.16
CA LEU A 2 2.89 -0.83 -6.83
C LEU A 2 1.96 -0.28 -7.91
N LYS A 3 0.81 0.23 -7.51
CA LYS A 3 -0.17 0.85 -8.40
C LYS A 3 -0.48 2.27 -7.94
N ILE A 4 -0.45 3.22 -8.86
CA ILE A 4 -0.83 4.62 -8.61
C ILE A 4 -1.76 5.02 -9.73
N GLN A 5 -2.94 5.55 -9.38
CA GLN A 5 -4.01 5.82 -10.34
C GLN A 5 -4.63 7.19 -10.10
N LYS A 6 -5.28 7.71 -11.13
CA LYS A 6 -5.99 9.00 -11.10
C LYS A 6 -5.10 10.13 -10.56
N MET A 7 -3.84 10.17 -10.99
CA MET A 7 -2.90 11.20 -10.56
C MET A 7 -3.38 12.58 -11.02
N LEU A 8 -3.48 13.53 -10.09
CA LEU A 8 -3.91 14.91 -10.37
C LEU A 8 -2.75 15.92 -10.35
N ILE A 9 -1.51 15.43 -10.27
CA ILE A 9 -0.32 16.26 -10.12
C ILE A 9 0.31 16.51 -11.48
N ASP A 10 0.32 17.77 -11.90
CA ASP A 10 1.01 18.18 -13.12
C ASP A 10 2.53 17.97 -12.96
N SER A 11 3.04 16.95 -13.65
CA SER A 11 4.41 16.50 -13.53
C SER A 11 4.84 15.69 -14.76
N ALA A 12 6.12 15.83 -15.10
CA ALA A 12 6.74 15.14 -16.21
C ALA A 12 7.22 13.73 -15.82
N THR A 13 7.68 13.57 -14.59
CA THR A 13 8.19 12.29 -14.08
C THR A 13 7.76 12.00 -12.65
N LEU A 14 7.68 10.71 -12.34
CA LEU A 14 7.53 10.18 -10.99
C LEU A 14 8.74 9.31 -10.67
N ASP A 15 9.53 9.74 -9.70
CA ASP A 15 10.51 8.87 -9.04
C ASP A 15 9.81 8.13 -7.90
N TYR A 16 9.91 6.80 -7.90
CA TYR A 16 9.48 5.98 -6.78
C TYR A 16 10.69 5.31 -6.14
N GLU A 17 10.62 5.11 -4.84
CA GLU A 17 11.67 4.44 -4.09
C GLU A 17 11.02 3.66 -2.95
N LEU A 18 11.14 2.35 -3.00
CA LEU A 18 10.83 1.49 -1.87
C LEU A 18 12.14 1.21 -1.13
N THR A 19 12.19 1.39 0.19
CA THR A 19 13.33 1.03 1.03
C THR A 19 12.91 0.14 2.19
N TYR A 20 13.77 -0.77 2.62
CA TYR A 20 13.51 -1.64 3.76
C TYR A 20 14.81 -2.07 4.44
N LYS A 21 14.70 -2.54 5.68
CA LYS A 21 15.84 -3.03 6.46
C LYS A 21 15.76 -4.55 6.61
N LEU A 22 16.92 -5.18 6.46
CA LEU A 22 17.10 -6.60 6.73
C LEU A 22 17.44 -6.83 8.21
N PRO A 23 17.24 -8.06 8.73
CA PRO A 23 17.58 -8.40 10.11
C PRO A 23 19.05 -8.16 10.48
N ASP A 24 19.96 -8.21 9.50
CA ASP A 24 21.39 -7.92 9.68
C ASP A 24 21.75 -6.42 9.65
N GLY A 25 20.75 -5.55 9.56
CA GLY A 25 20.89 -4.09 9.58
C GLY A 25 21.15 -3.47 8.21
N ARG A 26 21.35 -4.26 7.14
CA ARG A 26 21.50 -3.71 5.79
C ARG A 26 20.20 -3.04 5.34
N THR A 27 20.33 -1.92 4.65
CA THR A 27 19.21 -1.26 3.97
C THR A 27 19.24 -1.65 2.50
N GLN A 28 18.09 -2.07 1.98
CA GLN A 28 17.88 -2.36 0.57
C GLN A 28 16.87 -1.38 0.00
N GLY A 29 16.84 -1.25 -1.32
CA GLY A 29 15.84 -0.43 -1.96
C GLY A 29 15.64 -0.72 -3.44
N VAL A 30 14.46 -0.33 -3.92
CA VAL A 30 14.00 -0.48 -5.29
C VAL A 30 13.66 0.92 -5.81
N PRO A 31 14.66 1.68 -6.31
CA PRO A 31 14.39 2.96 -6.95
C PRO A 31 13.95 2.75 -8.40
N GLY A 32 13.16 3.69 -8.90
CA GLY A 32 12.86 3.78 -10.32
C GLY A 32 12.24 5.11 -10.70
N THR A 33 12.24 5.40 -12.00
CA THR A 33 11.66 6.62 -12.55
C THR A 33 10.71 6.26 -13.67
N VAL A 34 9.55 6.91 -13.68
CA VAL A 34 8.54 6.80 -14.73
C VAL A 34 8.37 8.16 -15.41
N LYS A 35 8.47 8.18 -16.73
CA LYS A 35 8.00 9.33 -17.51
C LYS A 35 6.47 9.29 -17.55
N LEU A 36 5.84 10.36 -17.09
CA LEU A 36 4.40 10.44 -16.96
C LEU A 36 3.76 10.76 -18.31
N ALA A 37 4.29 11.66 -19.14
CA ALA A 37 3.86 11.84 -20.54
C ALA A 37 2.33 11.75 -20.76
N SER A 38 1.55 12.40 -19.89
CA SER A 38 0.07 12.37 -19.86
C SER A 38 -0.58 11.03 -19.44
N LYS A 39 0.13 10.19 -18.67
CA LYS A 39 -0.42 9.01 -18.00
C LYS A 39 -0.96 9.40 -16.63
N ASP A 40 -2.21 9.02 -16.39
CA ASP A 40 -2.87 9.20 -15.09
C ASP A 40 -2.71 7.98 -14.18
N ASP A 41 -2.29 6.86 -14.77
CA ASP A 41 -2.15 5.55 -14.12
C ASP A 41 -0.77 4.94 -14.40
N ILE A 42 -0.15 4.37 -13.37
CA ILE A 42 1.09 3.59 -13.47
C ILE A 42 1.01 2.31 -12.64
N GLU A 43 1.71 1.30 -13.14
CA GLU A 43 1.87 0.01 -12.48
C GLU A 43 3.32 -0.44 -12.58
N LYS A 44 3.89 -0.88 -11.45
CA LYS A 44 5.28 -1.32 -11.35
C LYS A 44 5.41 -2.54 -10.45
N GLU A 45 6.11 -3.55 -10.94
CA GLU A 45 6.57 -4.64 -10.09
C GLU A 45 7.79 -4.20 -9.28
N LEU A 46 7.71 -4.41 -7.97
CA LEU A 46 8.78 -4.09 -7.03
C LEU A 46 9.22 -5.40 -6.38
N LEU A 47 10.52 -5.67 -6.46
CA LEU A 47 11.11 -6.87 -5.88
C LEU A 47 11.75 -6.53 -4.52
N LEU A 48 11.24 -7.13 -3.45
CA LEU A 48 11.93 -7.18 -2.16
C LEU A 48 13.04 -8.24 -2.25
N GLY A 49 14.15 -7.89 -2.88
CA GLY A 49 15.24 -8.81 -3.16
C GLY A 49 16.14 -8.34 -4.28
N SER A 50 16.73 -9.31 -4.99
CA SER A 50 17.65 -9.05 -6.09
C SER A 50 17.31 -9.91 -7.31
N GLU A 51 17.60 -9.36 -8.48
CA GLU A 51 17.59 -10.08 -9.74
C GLU A 51 19.01 -10.10 -10.32
N SER A 52 19.50 -11.28 -10.70
CA SER A 52 20.77 -11.43 -11.42
C SER A 52 20.64 -12.48 -12.53
N SER A 53 20.90 -12.06 -13.77
CA SER A 53 20.81 -12.93 -14.95
C SER A 53 19.45 -13.64 -15.08
N GLY A 54 18.35 -12.92 -14.79
CA GLY A 54 16.99 -13.46 -14.81
C GLY A 54 16.64 -14.38 -13.64
N LYS A 55 17.54 -14.53 -12.65
CA LYS A 55 17.26 -15.27 -11.41
C LYS A 55 16.84 -14.29 -10.31
N PHE A 56 15.65 -14.51 -9.79
CA PHE A 56 15.07 -13.72 -8.71
C PHE A 56 15.35 -14.39 -7.37
N ARG A 57 15.81 -13.61 -6.40
CA ARG A 57 15.97 -14.02 -5.01
C ARG A 57 15.30 -13.00 -4.11
N SER A 58 14.30 -13.45 -3.37
CA SER A 58 13.66 -12.64 -2.32
C SER A 58 14.58 -12.50 -1.12
N ASP A 59 14.56 -11.33 -0.50
CA ASP A 59 15.18 -11.13 0.80
C ASP A 59 14.29 -11.67 1.91
N GLU A 60 14.89 -12.36 2.88
CA GLU A 60 14.20 -12.93 4.03
C GLU A 60 14.16 -11.94 5.21
N GLY A 61 13.12 -12.04 6.03
CA GLY A 61 13.00 -11.25 7.27
C GLY A 61 12.63 -9.77 7.06
N VAL A 62 12.03 -9.43 5.91
CA VAL A 62 11.47 -8.09 5.69
C VAL A 62 10.15 -7.98 6.47
N GLU A 63 10.07 -7.02 7.39
CA GLU A 63 8.87 -6.79 8.21
C GLU A 63 8.25 -5.41 8.00
N ARG A 64 9.06 -4.44 7.57
CA ARG A 64 8.64 -3.06 7.33
C ARG A 64 9.56 -2.34 6.36
N GLY A 65 9.07 -1.26 5.80
CA GLY A 65 9.84 -0.37 4.95
C GLY A 65 9.10 0.92 4.67
N ASN A 66 9.62 1.68 3.72
CA ASN A 66 9.10 2.99 3.37
C ASN A 66 8.98 3.11 1.85
N VAL A 67 7.89 3.73 1.39
CA VAL A 67 7.66 4.08 0.00
C VAL A 67 7.70 5.60 -0.11
N VAL A 68 8.58 6.10 -0.98
CA VAL A 68 8.66 7.52 -1.33
C VAL A 68 8.27 7.72 -2.78
N LEU A 69 7.38 8.68 -3.03
CA LEU A 69 6.98 9.14 -4.35
C LEU A 69 7.40 10.60 -4.53
N ARG A 70 8.12 10.91 -5.61
CA ARG A 70 8.58 12.27 -5.93
C ARG A 70 8.15 12.64 -7.34
N PHE A 71 7.24 13.59 -7.45
CA PHE A 71 6.77 14.14 -8.71
C PHE A 71 7.62 15.33 -9.12
N ARG A 72 8.09 15.35 -10.38
CA ARG A 72 8.96 16.42 -10.90
C ARG A 72 8.40 17.01 -12.19
N ASP A 73 8.62 18.30 -12.39
CA ASP A 73 8.27 19.01 -13.63
C ASP A 73 9.25 18.68 -14.77
N ASP A 74 9.02 19.26 -15.96
CA ASP A 74 9.87 19.07 -17.15
C ASP A 74 11.33 19.54 -16.95
N ASN A 75 11.59 20.40 -15.97
CA ASN A 75 12.93 20.88 -15.63
C ASN A 75 13.59 20.01 -14.54
N GLY A 76 12.92 18.95 -14.09
CA GLY A 76 13.38 18.08 -13.00
C GLY A 76 13.19 18.66 -11.59
N LYS A 77 12.50 19.79 -11.46
CA LYS A 77 12.20 20.40 -10.16
C LYS A 77 11.13 19.58 -9.45
N LEU A 78 11.33 19.32 -8.16
CA LEU A 78 10.35 18.64 -7.31
C LEU A 78 9.07 19.49 -7.17
N VAL A 79 7.93 18.91 -7.52
CA VAL A 79 6.60 19.53 -7.43
C VAL A 79 5.82 19.00 -6.23
N ALA A 80 5.91 17.69 -5.97
CA ALA A 80 5.31 17.05 -4.81
C ALA A 80 6.15 15.88 -4.32
N LYS A 81 6.09 15.61 -3.02
CA LYS A 81 6.68 14.44 -2.38
C LYS A 81 5.65 13.82 -1.45
N PHE A 82 5.49 12.51 -1.53
CA PHE A 82 4.74 11.71 -0.58
C PHE A 82 5.62 10.61 -0.04
N GLU A 83 5.34 10.22 1.19
CA GLU A 83 6.10 9.21 1.92
C GLU A 83 5.15 8.47 2.84
N THR A 84 5.23 7.15 2.84
CA THR A 84 4.40 6.29 3.68
C THR A 84 5.20 5.08 4.13
N GLU A 85 4.94 4.62 5.35
CA GLU A 85 5.51 3.39 5.87
C GLU A 85 4.61 2.20 5.50
N PHE A 86 5.23 1.06 5.20
CA PHE A 86 4.51 -0.19 5.05
C PHE A 86 4.99 -1.23 6.05
N PHE A 87 4.08 -2.10 6.47
CA PHE A 87 4.35 -3.30 7.26
C PHE A 87 4.07 -4.53 6.41
N LEU A 88 5.05 -5.42 6.31
CA LEU A 88 4.94 -6.71 5.65
C LEU A 88 4.71 -7.79 6.71
N GLN A 89 3.57 -8.49 6.63
CA GLN A 89 3.13 -9.42 7.66
C GLN A 89 2.73 -10.74 7.02
N SER A 90 3.09 -11.86 7.64
CA SER A 90 2.75 -13.21 7.18
C SER A 90 2.65 -14.18 8.34
N GLY A 91 2.03 -15.35 8.13
CA GLY A 91 2.03 -16.44 9.11
C GLY A 91 1.15 -16.26 10.35
N LYS A 92 0.37 -15.17 10.43
CA LYS A 92 -0.52 -14.86 11.56
C LYS A 92 -1.91 -14.43 11.06
N ALA A 93 -2.93 -14.59 11.92
CA ALA A 93 -4.29 -14.14 11.63
C ALA A 93 -4.47 -12.64 11.82
N GLU A 94 -3.72 -12.06 12.76
CA GLU A 94 -3.80 -10.64 13.13
C GLU A 94 -2.85 -9.81 12.27
N ILE A 95 -3.42 -8.90 11.48
CA ILE A 95 -2.71 -7.91 10.68
C ILE A 95 -2.76 -6.57 11.41
N THR A 96 -1.59 -6.05 11.77
CA THR A 96 -1.47 -4.71 12.34
C THR A 96 -1.73 -3.67 11.25
N THR A 97 -2.56 -2.68 11.50
CA THR A 97 -2.92 -1.59 10.57
C THR A 97 -2.81 -0.23 11.27
N PRO A 98 -2.82 0.88 10.52
CA PRO A 98 -2.89 2.22 11.11
C PRO A 98 -4.11 2.46 12.02
N ALA A 99 -5.23 1.76 11.79
CA ALA A 99 -6.47 1.89 12.56
C ALA A 99 -6.66 0.82 13.66
N GLY A 100 -5.65 -0.03 13.90
CA GLY A 100 -5.72 -1.14 14.86
C GLY A 100 -5.47 -2.51 14.24
N THR A 101 -6.03 -3.56 14.82
CA THR A 101 -5.83 -4.94 14.36
C THR A 101 -6.96 -5.39 13.44
N TYR A 102 -6.61 -5.96 12.28
CA TYR A 102 -7.52 -6.68 11.40
C TYR A 102 -7.29 -8.19 11.53
N THR A 103 -8.29 -8.94 11.94
CA THR A 103 -8.20 -10.39 12.15
C THR A 103 -8.81 -11.12 10.97
N LEU A 104 -8.00 -11.91 10.26
CA LEU A 104 -8.43 -12.71 9.11
C LEU A 104 -9.32 -13.88 9.55
N ASP A 105 -10.44 -14.09 8.85
CA ASP A 105 -11.32 -15.24 9.09
C ASP A 105 -10.63 -16.56 8.74
N LYS A 106 -9.78 -16.54 7.71
CA LYS A 106 -9.06 -17.71 7.17
C LYS A 106 -7.58 -17.36 6.96
N PRO A 107 -6.76 -17.39 8.02
CA PRO A 107 -5.33 -17.12 7.88
C PRO A 107 -4.66 -18.14 6.95
N ASN A 108 -3.79 -17.65 6.07
CA ASN A 108 -2.99 -18.46 5.17
C ASN A 108 -1.51 -18.28 5.48
N GLN A 109 -0.84 -19.34 5.93
CA GLN A 109 0.56 -19.29 6.37
C GLN A 109 1.54 -18.94 5.24
N GLY A 110 1.20 -19.20 3.99
CA GLY A 110 2.05 -18.87 2.84
C GLY A 110 1.82 -17.47 2.27
N MET A 111 0.92 -16.69 2.86
CA MET A 111 0.52 -15.39 2.32
C MET A 111 1.16 -14.23 3.06
N PHE A 112 1.46 -13.19 2.27
CA PHE A 112 1.93 -11.91 2.74
C PHE A 112 0.82 -10.86 2.63
N TYR A 113 0.78 -9.99 3.62
CA TYR A 113 -0.11 -8.84 3.69
C TYR A 113 0.75 -7.60 3.88
N VAL A 114 0.47 -6.57 3.09
CA VAL A 114 1.05 -5.24 3.25
C VAL A 114 -0.02 -4.36 3.87
N SER A 115 0.28 -3.76 5.03
CA SER A 115 -0.56 -2.71 5.59
C SER A 115 0.20 -1.38 5.62
N MET A 116 -0.50 -0.29 5.30
CA MET A 116 0.11 1.04 5.18
C MET A 116 -0.95 2.14 5.14
N ASP A 117 -0.57 3.37 5.51
CA ASP A 117 -1.33 4.55 5.15
C ASP A 117 -1.27 4.76 3.63
N THR A 118 -2.39 5.09 3.02
CA THR A 118 -2.45 5.26 1.56
C THR A 118 -2.10 6.69 1.16
N ILE A 119 -1.38 6.84 0.05
CA ILE A 119 -1.12 8.15 -0.56
C ILE A 119 -2.34 8.48 -1.42
N GLY A 120 -3.29 9.20 -0.84
CA GLY A 120 -4.63 9.38 -1.40
C GLY A 120 -5.53 8.17 -1.16
N TYR A 121 -6.74 8.19 -1.71
CA TYR A 121 -7.72 7.11 -1.57
C TYR A 121 -8.64 7.06 -2.81
N PRO A 122 -9.25 5.91 -3.12
CA PRO A 122 -10.13 5.78 -4.27
C PRO A 122 -11.52 6.36 -4.00
N GLY A 123 -12.22 6.73 -5.08
CA GLY A 123 -13.58 7.27 -5.02
C GLY A 123 -13.69 8.61 -4.30
N ASP A 124 -14.92 9.08 -4.17
CA ASP A 124 -15.25 10.28 -3.41
C ASP A 124 -15.81 9.89 -2.05
N TYR A 125 -15.44 10.61 -0.99
CA TYR A 125 -16.02 10.47 0.34
C TYR A 125 -16.42 11.85 0.85
N SER A 126 -17.69 12.03 1.21
CA SER A 126 -18.25 13.34 1.59
C SER A 126 -18.03 13.70 3.06
N GLY A 127 -17.61 12.74 3.90
CA GLY A 127 -17.32 12.96 5.31
C GLY A 127 -15.89 13.44 5.55
N GLY A 128 -15.60 13.85 6.79
CA GLY A 128 -14.21 14.06 7.21
C GLY A 128 -13.49 12.72 7.39
N ILE A 129 -12.17 12.72 7.19
CA ILE A 129 -11.32 11.53 7.22
C ILE A 129 -10.21 11.78 8.23
N ASP A 130 -10.14 10.92 9.26
CA ASP A 130 -9.03 10.89 10.21
C ASP A 130 -7.83 10.16 9.60
N THR A 131 -8.06 9.00 8.98
CA THR A 131 -7.01 8.28 8.23
C THR A 131 -7.55 7.46 7.06
N ALA A 132 -6.73 7.31 6.02
CA ALA A 132 -6.92 6.42 4.90
C ALA A 132 -5.78 5.40 4.86
N PHE A 133 -6.11 4.13 4.83
CA PHE A 133 -5.15 3.05 4.90
C PHE A 133 -5.56 1.88 4.02
N GLY A 134 -4.63 0.95 3.80
CA GLY A 134 -4.89 -0.23 3.01
C GLY A 134 -4.30 -1.49 3.62
N ILE A 135 -4.94 -2.61 3.32
CA ILE A 135 -4.41 -3.96 3.53
C ILE A 135 -4.39 -4.60 2.14
N PHE A 136 -3.22 -5.03 1.69
CA PHE A 136 -3.05 -5.54 0.32
C PHE A 136 -2.40 -6.92 0.34
N THR A 137 -2.95 -7.82 -0.47
CA THR A 137 -2.41 -9.17 -0.65
C THR A 137 -2.69 -9.65 -2.09
N ALA A 138 -2.08 -10.75 -2.49
CA ALA A 138 -2.25 -11.31 -3.84
C ALA A 138 -3.53 -12.15 -4.01
N LEU A 139 -4.29 -12.36 -2.93
CA LEU A 139 -5.55 -13.12 -2.93
C LEU A 139 -6.74 -12.19 -2.70
N ASN A 140 -7.75 -12.34 -3.54
CA ASN A 140 -9.08 -11.78 -3.28
C ASN A 140 -9.83 -12.68 -2.28
N GLY A 141 -10.85 -12.10 -1.64
CA GLY A 141 -11.70 -12.75 -0.65
C GLY A 141 -11.00 -13.00 0.68
N SER A 142 -10.01 -12.19 1.04
CA SER A 142 -9.30 -12.25 2.32
C SER A 142 -10.12 -11.54 3.41
N SER A 143 -11.29 -12.11 3.72
CA SER A 143 -12.23 -11.56 4.70
C SER A 143 -11.68 -11.57 6.12
N GLY A 144 -12.25 -10.70 6.96
CA GLY A 144 -11.83 -10.52 8.34
C GLY A 144 -12.57 -9.38 9.01
N SER A 145 -12.13 -9.02 10.21
CA SER A 145 -12.80 -8.01 11.02
C SER A 145 -11.84 -7.15 11.82
N PHE A 146 -12.26 -5.93 12.11
CA PHE A 146 -11.63 -5.08 13.12
C PHE A 146 -12.30 -5.27 14.48
N ASP A 147 -11.54 -5.08 15.57
CA ASP A 147 -12.09 -5.22 16.93
C ASP A 147 -13.14 -4.13 17.24
N ALA A 148 -12.88 -2.90 16.79
CA ALA A 148 -13.75 -1.75 16.97
C ALA A 148 -13.41 -0.65 15.94
N GLY A 149 -14.33 0.31 15.77
CA GLY A 149 -14.15 1.51 14.95
C GLY A 149 -15.25 1.67 13.90
N ASP A 150 -15.60 2.91 13.57
CA ASP A 150 -16.47 3.22 12.42
C ASP A 150 -15.63 3.14 11.14
N ILE A 151 -15.19 1.94 10.77
CA ILE A 151 -14.32 1.77 9.60
C ILE A 151 -15.19 1.62 8.35
N ARG A 152 -14.79 2.32 7.28
CA ARG A 152 -15.35 2.17 5.94
C ARG A 152 -14.43 1.33 5.07
N PHE A 153 -15.00 0.52 4.19
CA PHE A 153 -14.27 -0.26 3.19
C PHE A 153 -14.66 0.23 1.80
N TYR A 154 -13.69 0.31 0.88
CA TYR A 154 -13.98 0.65 -0.50
C TYR A 154 -14.32 -0.62 -1.29
N ASP A 155 -15.59 -0.76 -1.63
CA ASP A 155 -16.11 -1.90 -2.38
C ASP A 155 -16.87 -1.42 -3.62
N ASP A 156 -16.59 -2.04 -4.77
CA ASP A 156 -17.24 -1.77 -6.06
C ASP A 156 -17.49 -0.29 -6.43
N GLY A 157 -16.53 0.58 -6.09
CA GLY A 157 -16.63 2.01 -6.43
C GLY A 157 -17.18 2.91 -5.34
N GLU A 158 -17.62 2.36 -4.21
CA GLU A 158 -18.28 3.08 -3.13
C GLU A 158 -17.64 2.79 -1.77
N TRP A 159 -17.74 3.76 -0.85
CA TRP A 159 -17.34 3.58 0.54
C TRP A 159 -18.51 3.02 1.35
N VAL A 160 -18.37 1.78 1.82
CA VAL A 160 -19.41 1.06 2.57
C VAL A 160 -19.07 1.00 4.05
N GLU A 161 -20.11 1.03 4.90
CA GLU A 161 -19.97 0.74 6.32
C GLU A 161 -19.71 -0.75 6.55
N LEU A 162 -18.80 -1.07 7.48
CA LEU A 162 -18.62 -2.45 7.88
C LEU A 162 -19.69 -2.86 8.89
N ASN A 163 -20.54 -3.81 8.52
CA ASN A 163 -21.49 -4.41 9.46
C ASN A 163 -20.75 -5.31 10.45
N GLU A 164 -20.96 -5.10 11.75
CA GLU A 164 -20.23 -5.79 12.82
C GLU A 164 -18.69 -5.71 12.66
N ASN A 165 -18.17 -4.62 12.08
CA ASN A 165 -16.75 -4.41 11.77
C ASN A 165 -16.13 -5.47 10.84
N LYS A 166 -16.95 -6.20 10.07
CA LYS A 166 -16.50 -7.25 9.14
C LYS A 166 -16.37 -6.73 7.72
N SER A 167 -15.22 -7.01 7.12
CA SER A 167 -14.96 -6.78 5.69
C SER A 167 -14.99 -8.11 4.93
N SER A 168 -15.55 -8.09 3.73
CA SER A 168 -15.57 -9.23 2.82
C SER A 168 -14.18 -9.50 2.20
N ASP A 169 -13.30 -8.50 2.20
CA ASP A 169 -11.96 -8.60 1.62
C ASP A 169 -10.97 -7.61 2.26
N THR A 170 -9.70 -7.75 1.90
CA THR A 170 -8.67 -6.72 2.06
C THR A 170 -8.74 -5.71 0.91
N GLY A 171 -8.33 -4.46 1.16
CA GLY A 171 -8.30 -3.41 0.16
C GLY A 171 -8.08 -2.05 0.80
N PHE A 172 -8.81 -1.04 0.34
CA PHE A 172 -8.74 0.31 0.89
C PHE A 172 -9.77 0.49 2.02
N PHE A 173 -9.36 1.13 3.09
CA PHE A 173 -10.17 1.42 4.27
C PHE A 173 -10.04 2.90 4.65
N LEU A 174 -11.07 3.43 5.29
CA LEU A 174 -11.08 4.77 5.88
C LEU A 174 -11.54 4.71 7.33
N LEU A 175 -10.94 5.54 8.17
CA LEU A 175 -11.47 5.93 9.45
C LEU A 175 -12.02 7.37 9.31
N PRO A 176 -13.35 7.57 9.36
CA PRO A 176 -13.98 8.88 9.39
C PRO A 176 -13.62 9.66 10.65
N SER A 177 -13.70 11.00 10.56
CA SER A 177 -13.54 11.94 11.68
C SER A 177 -14.83 12.22 12.44
#